data_AF-A0A8T3YQW5-F1
#
_entry.id   AF-A0A8T3YQW5-F1
#
_cell.length_a   1.000
_cell.length_b   1.000
_cell.length_c   1.000
_cell.angle_alpha   90.00
_cell.angle_beta   90.00
_cell.angle_gamma   90.00
#
_symmetry.space_group_name_H-M   'P 1'
#
loop_
_entity.id
_entity.type
_entity.pdbx_description
1 polymer ?
#
loop_
_entity_poly.entity_id
_entity_poly.type
_entity_poly.pdbx_seq_one_letter_code
_entity_poly.pdbx_strand_id
1 'polypeptide(L)'
;MIEVGMKIEVSFAKSLHENAESYYALAKKYRKKLAGLEKGEKELERKIGKASEEKTPAKKVVVKRERGWFEKFHWFFTSEGFLVISGRDAKGNELVVKKYMEKHDLYFHADIHGAPHTVVKTAGKSPGDASKREAAVFAAIFSRAWASHLPAVDVYSVRPEQVSKRVPTGESIGTGAFMIYGEREWYRKTPLDFSVGLKKEGGSYVVFSGPSSAVSANAVFSLKVVFGQGSKGEVSKKIASRFRAFAGKEAQVSVDDIVSVLPSGGLEVQG
;
A
#
# COMPACT_ATOMS: atom_id res chain seq x y z
N MET A 1 51.98 45.41 -41.36
CA MET A 1 50.91 44.83 -42.20
C MET A 1 51.09 43.32 -42.17
N ILE A 2 50.16 42.57 -41.60
CA ILE A 2 50.23 41.11 -41.60
C ILE A 2 49.41 40.64 -42.81
N GLU A 3 50.08 40.23 -43.88
CA GLU A 3 49.44 39.52 -44.98
C GLU A 3 48.95 38.16 -44.46
N VAL A 4 47.66 38.06 -44.18
CA VAL A 4 47.01 36.76 -43.92
C VAL A 4 46.69 36.13 -45.27
N GLY A 5 47.74 35.67 -45.96
CA GLY A 5 47.60 34.89 -47.19
C GLY A 5 47.18 33.46 -46.83
N MET A 6 45.94 33.08 -47.16
CA MET A 6 45.49 31.69 -47.02
C MET A 6 46.15 30.86 -48.13
N LYS A 7 47.00 29.89 -47.76
CA LYS A 7 47.61 28.95 -48.71
C LYS A 7 46.55 27.95 -49.16
N ILE A 8 46.36 27.85 -50.47
CA ILE A 8 45.33 26.99 -51.09
C ILE A 8 46.06 25.93 -51.91
N GLU A 9 45.77 24.66 -51.70
CA GLU A 9 46.31 23.58 -52.52
C GLU A 9 45.54 23.50 -53.83
N VAL A 10 46.23 23.67 -54.96
CA VAL A 10 45.64 23.63 -56.29
C VAL A 10 46.09 22.37 -56.98
N SER A 11 45.16 21.59 -57.52
CA SER A 11 45.51 20.42 -58.32
C SER A 11 45.84 20.86 -59.74
N PHE A 12 47.05 20.53 -60.21
CA PHE A 12 47.49 20.80 -61.58
C PHE A 12 46.77 19.92 -62.62
N ALA A 13 46.09 18.86 -62.20
CA ALA A 13 45.26 18.02 -63.06
C ALA A 13 43.87 18.61 -63.34
N LYS A 14 43.54 19.76 -62.73
CA LYS A 14 42.26 20.46 -62.86
C LYS A 14 42.46 21.88 -63.36
N SER A 15 41.48 22.42 -64.07
CA SER A 15 41.51 23.83 -64.45
C SER A 15 41.43 24.74 -63.22
N LEU A 16 41.85 26.00 -63.36
CA LEU A 16 41.73 27.01 -62.31
C LEU A 16 40.27 27.16 -61.84
N HIS A 17 39.32 27.08 -62.78
CA HIS A 17 37.90 27.16 -62.50
C HIS A 17 37.38 25.96 -61.70
N GLU A 18 37.78 24.74 -62.07
CA GLU A 18 37.41 23.51 -61.36
C GLU A 18 37.99 23.44 -59.94
N ASN A 19 39.21 23.96 -59.75
CA ASN A 19 39.79 24.11 -58.42
C ASN A 19 38.97 25.09 -57.58
N ALA A 20 38.62 26.26 -58.12
CA ALA A 20 37.78 27.24 -57.43
C ALA A 20 36.40 26.67 -57.06
N GLU A 21 35.73 25.99 -58.00
CA GLU A 21 34.42 25.38 -57.80
C GLU A 21 34.45 24.31 -56.70
N SER A 22 35.52 23.51 -56.65
CA SER A 22 35.73 22.51 -55.59
C SER A 22 35.79 23.16 -54.19
N TYR A 23 36.50 24.29 -54.06
CA TYR A 23 36.59 25.04 -52.81
C TYR A 23 35.25 25.70 -52.42
N TYR A 24 34.51 26.23 -53.40
CA TYR A 24 33.17 26.76 -53.16
C TYR A 24 32.18 25.67 -52.71
N ALA A 25 32.21 24.50 -53.33
CA ALA A 25 31.39 23.35 -52.94
C ALA A 25 31.73 22.88 -51.52
N LEU A 26 33.02 22.84 -51.18
CA LEU A 26 33.50 22.48 -49.86
C LEU A 26 33.05 23.49 -48.79
N ALA A 27 33.20 24.79 -49.07
CA ALA A 27 32.73 25.86 -48.19
C ALA A 27 31.22 25.79 -47.97
N LYS A 28 30.44 25.54 -49.02
CA LYS A 28 28.97 25.36 -48.94
C LYS A 28 28.60 24.15 -48.07
N LYS A 29 29.32 23.03 -48.22
CA LYS A 29 29.12 21.81 -47.41
C LYS A 29 29.41 22.06 -45.93
N TYR A 30 30.50 22.75 -45.60
CA TYR A 30 30.86 23.07 -44.22
C TYR A 30 29.91 24.08 -43.58
N ARG A 31 29.46 25.11 -44.33
CA ARG A 31 28.41 26.03 -43.85
C ARG A 31 27.12 25.30 -43.50
N LYS A 32 26.69 24.34 -44.32
CA LYS A 32 25.51 23.52 -44.04
C LYS A 32 25.70 22.64 -42.80
N LYS A 33 26.90 22.09 -42.58
CA LYS A 33 27.22 21.34 -41.35
C LYS A 33 27.20 22.23 -40.10
N LEU A 34 27.76 23.43 -40.16
CA LEU A 34 27.76 24.39 -39.05
C LEU A 34 26.33 24.73 -38.64
N ALA A 35 25.47 25.09 -39.60
CA ALA A 35 24.06 25.39 -39.33
C ALA A 35 23.28 24.20 -38.74
N GLY A 36 23.69 22.96 -39.05
CA GLY A 36 23.12 21.75 -38.45
C GLY A 36 23.56 21.56 -36.99
N LEU A 37 24.84 21.82 -36.70
CA LEU A 37 25.40 21.75 -35.35
C LEU A 37 24.78 22.80 -34.43
N GLU A 38 24.66 24.05 -34.88
CA GLU A 38 24.04 25.14 -34.11
C GLU A 38 22.56 24.83 -33.75
N LYS A 39 21.82 24.19 -34.66
CA LYS A 39 20.45 23.73 -34.38
C LYS A 39 20.42 22.61 -33.35
N GLY A 40 21.34 21.66 -33.44
CA GLY A 40 21.47 20.57 -32.49
C GLY A 40 21.82 21.06 -31.07
N GLU A 41 22.73 22.04 -30.98
CA GLU A 41 23.14 22.67 -29.72
C GLU A 41 21.97 23.38 -29.04
N LYS A 42 21.21 24.22 -29.77
CA LYS A 42 19.99 24.86 -29.24
C LYS A 42 18.93 23.86 -28.79
N GLU A 43 18.77 22.73 -29.50
CA GLU A 43 17.81 21.70 -29.09
C GLU A 43 18.27 21.00 -27.80
N LEU A 44 19.57 20.77 -27.65
CA LEU A 44 20.18 20.18 -26.46
C LEU A 44 20.02 21.11 -25.25
N GLU A 45 20.32 22.41 -25.40
CA GLU A 45 20.14 23.43 -24.37
C GLU A 45 18.68 23.50 -23.91
N ARG A 46 17.72 23.45 -24.84
CA ARG A 46 16.29 23.42 -24.51
C ARG A 46 15.90 22.16 -23.72
N LYS A 47 16.49 21.00 -24.06
CA LYS A 47 16.25 19.74 -23.33
C LYS A 47 16.87 19.79 -21.92
N ILE A 48 18.08 20.34 -21.79
CA ILE A 48 18.75 20.53 -20.51
C ILE A 48 17.97 21.51 -19.62
N GLY A 49 17.48 22.62 -20.18
CA GLY A 49 16.64 23.59 -19.46
C GLY A 49 15.37 22.96 -18.88
N LYS A 50 14.63 22.20 -19.71
CA LYS A 50 13.43 21.47 -19.27
C LYS A 50 13.72 20.40 -18.21
N ALA A 51 14.82 19.66 -18.36
CA ALA A 51 15.24 18.67 -17.36
C ALA A 51 15.69 19.31 -16.04
N SER A 52 16.16 20.57 -16.07
CA SER A 52 16.57 21.32 -14.87
C SER A 52 15.40 21.92 -14.09
N GLU A 53 14.26 22.17 -14.74
CA GLU A 53 13.00 22.54 -14.09
C GLU A 53 12.32 21.32 -13.46
N GLU A 54 12.45 20.15 -14.08
CA GLU A 54 12.10 18.84 -13.50
C GLU A 54 13.23 18.29 -12.63
N LYS A 55 13.75 19.07 -11.68
CA LYS A 55 14.55 18.54 -10.57
C LYS A 55 13.66 17.58 -9.77
N THR A 56 13.63 16.32 -10.19
CA THR A 56 13.15 15.22 -9.36
C THR A 56 14.10 15.21 -8.16
N PRO A 57 13.64 15.53 -6.94
CA PRO A 57 14.54 15.49 -5.79
C PRO A 57 15.09 14.08 -5.71
N ALA A 58 16.41 13.98 -5.57
CA ALA A 58 17.10 12.71 -5.38
C ALA A 58 16.31 11.88 -4.36
N LYS A 59 15.82 10.70 -4.77
CA LYS A 59 15.08 9.80 -3.88
C LYS A 59 15.98 9.52 -2.68
N LYS A 60 15.72 10.19 -1.55
CA LYS A 60 16.36 9.86 -0.27
C LYS A 60 16.20 8.35 -0.09
N VAL A 61 17.33 7.65 0.08
CA VAL A 61 17.33 6.20 0.30
C VAL A 61 16.47 5.95 1.53
N VAL A 62 15.26 5.46 1.27
CA VAL A 62 14.27 5.15 2.29
C VAL A 62 14.83 3.97 3.06
N VAL A 63 15.17 4.16 4.34
CA VAL A 63 15.43 3.03 5.23
C VAL A 63 14.12 2.26 5.33
N LYS A 64 14.00 1.20 4.53
CA LYS A 64 12.80 0.39 4.46
C LYS A 64 12.69 -0.36 5.78
N ARG A 65 11.75 0.05 6.63
CA ARG A 65 11.38 -0.66 7.86
C ARG A 65 11.29 -2.16 7.57
N GLU A 66 11.89 -2.97 8.43
CA GLU A 66 11.64 -4.40 8.46
C GLU A 66 10.17 -4.62 8.85
N ARG A 67 9.36 -5.08 7.90
CA ARG A 67 7.94 -5.32 8.13
C ARG A 67 7.77 -6.49 9.09
N GLY A 68 6.91 -6.32 10.08
CA GLY A 68 6.52 -7.42 10.95
C GLY A 68 5.91 -8.56 10.13
N TRP A 69 6.14 -9.80 10.56
CA TRP A 69 5.62 -10.99 9.85
C TRP A 69 4.10 -10.98 9.70
N PHE A 70 3.39 -10.27 10.60
CA PHE A 70 1.94 -10.13 10.63
C PHE A 70 1.40 -9.12 9.61
N GLU A 71 2.23 -8.23 9.06
CA GLU A 71 1.80 -7.14 8.18
C GLU A 71 1.26 -7.61 6.81
N LYS A 72 1.44 -8.89 6.49
CA LYS A 72 0.82 -9.54 5.33
C LYS A 72 -0.66 -9.88 5.55
N PHE A 73 -1.14 -9.85 6.78
CA PHE A 73 -2.53 -10.09 7.17
C PHE A 73 -3.27 -8.77 7.40
N HIS A 74 -4.59 -8.77 7.57
CA HIS A 74 -5.24 -7.69 8.30
C HIS A 74 -4.79 -7.79 9.76
N TRP A 75 -4.35 -6.70 10.37
CA TRP A 75 -3.79 -6.74 11.71
C TRP A 75 -4.05 -5.45 12.48
N PHE A 76 -4.10 -5.58 13.80
CA PHE A 76 -4.03 -4.46 14.74
C PHE A 76 -3.56 -4.95 16.11
N PHE A 77 -3.24 -4.02 17.00
CA PHE A 77 -3.04 -4.32 18.42
C PHE A 77 -4.27 -3.84 19.19
N THR A 78 -4.79 -4.68 20.10
CA THR A 78 -5.88 -4.29 20.99
C THR A 78 -5.45 -3.15 21.92
N SER A 79 -6.41 -2.52 22.57
CA SER A 79 -6.15 -1.52 23.62
C SER A 79 -5.34 -2.08 24.79
N GLU A 80 -5.39 -3.40 25.04
CA GLU A 80 -4.60 -4.09 26.06
C GLU A 80 -3.29 -4.69 25.51
N GLY A 81 -2.93 -4.40 24.25
CA GLY A 81 -1.64 -4.75 23.65
C GLY A 81 -1.53 -6.15 23.04
N PHE A 82 -2.65 -6.85 22.83
CA PHE A 82 -2.65 -8.14 22.14
C PHE A 82 -2.63 -7.96 20.62
N LEU A 83 -1.80 -8.73 19.92
CA LEU A 83 -1.78 -8.73 18.46
C LEU A 83 -2.99 -9.53 17.95
N VAL A 84 -3.75 -8.94 17.02
CA VAL A 84 -4.82 -9.63 16.30
C VAL A 84 -4.45 -9.70 14.82
N ILE A 85 -4.59 -10.87 14.22
CA ILE A 85 -4.37 -11.10 12.78
C ILE A 85 -5.61 -11.71 12.14
N SER A 86 -5.87 -11.36 10.88
CA SER A 86 -7.01 -11.86 10.12
C SER A 86 -6.65 -12.04 8.66
N GLY A 87 -7.10 -13.14 8.04
CA GLY A 87 -6.75 -13.46 6.66
C GLY A 87 -7.36 -12.45 5.67
N ARG A 88 -6.57 -12.04 4.66
CA ARG A 88 -7.03 -11.11 3.60
C ARG A 88 -7.78 -11.83 2.47
N ASP A 89 -7.54 -13.13 2.32
CA ASP A 89 -8.10 -13.99 1.30
C ASP A 89 -8.13 -15.45 1.80
N ALA A 90 -8.63 -16.37 0.97
CA ALA A 90 -8.73 -17.78 1.32
C ALA A 90 -7.38 -18.43 1.69
N LYS A 91 -6.28 -18.06 1.01
CA LYS A 91 -4.94 -18.58 1.32
C LYS A 91 -4.41 -17.98 2.63
N GLY A 92 -4.66 -16.70 2.86
CA GLY A 92 -4.37 -15.99 4.10
C GLY A 92 -5.10 -16.62 5.29
N ASN A 93 -6.39 -16.93 5.13
CA ASN A 93 -7.19 -17.65 6.13
C ASN A 93 -6.56 -19.01 6.47
N GLU A 94 -6.12 -19.77 5.45
CA GLU A 94 -5.43 -21.04 5.71
C GLU A 94 -4.15 -20.86 6.50
N LEU A 95 -3.33 -19.85 6.16
CA LEU A 95 -2.10 -19.56 6.88
C LEU A 95 -2.38 -19.14 8.33
N VAL A 96 -3.35 -18.27 8.56
CA VAL A 96 -3.71 -17.82 9.91
C VAL A 96 -4.05 -19.03 10.78
N VAL A 97 -4.97 -19.89 10.33
CA VAL A 97 -5.46 -21.02 11.13
C VAL A 97 -4.44 -22.15 11.23
N LYS A 98 -3.77 -22.54 10.14
CA LYS A 98 -2.90 -23.73 10.13
C LYS A 98 -1.48 -23.45 10.63
N LYS A 99 -0.96 -22.23 10.43
CA LYS A 99 0.46 -21.92 10.68
C LYS A 99 0.67 -20.93 11.83
N TYR A 100 -0.23 -19.96 12.01
CA TYR A 100 -0.02 -18.86 12.95
C TYR A 100 -0.88 -18.95 14.22
N MET A 101 -1.93 -19.76 14.23
CA MET A 101 -2.74 -20.03 15.41
C MET A 101 -2.04 -21.05 16.30
N GLU A 102 -1.83 -20.67 17.56
CA GLU A 102 -1.22 -21.49 18.59
C GLU A 102 -2.27 -21.95 19.61
N LYS A 103 -1.97 -22.97 20.40
CA LYS A 103 -2.91 -23.65 21.32
C LYS A 103 -3.65 -22.72 22.29
N HIS A 104 -3.01 -21.63 22.72
CA HIS A 104 -3.58 -20.71 23.70
C HIS A 104 -4.24 -19.48 23.06
N ASP A 105 -4.22 -19.36 21.74
CA ASP A 105 -4.85 -18.23 21.05
C ASP A 105 -6.37 -18.32 21.11
N LEU A 106 -7.03 -17.22 20.74
CA LEU A 106 -8.48 -17.21 20.57
C LEU A 106 -8.82 -17.02 19.10
N TYR A 107 -9.72 -17.86 18.58
CA TYR A 107 -10.20 -17.78 17.20
C TYR A 107 -11.55 -17.07 17.15
N PHE A 108 -11.71 -16.16 16.20
CA PHE A 108 -12.93 -15.38 15.97
C PHE A 108 -13.38 -15.49 14.52
N HIS A 109 -14.69 -15.54 14.32
CA HIS A 109 -15.32 -15.50 13.00
C HIS A 109 -16.73 -14.90 13.09
N ALA A 110 -17.07 -14.01 12.17
CA ALA A 110 -18.42 -13.45 12.10
C ALA A 110 -19.39 -14.48 11.50
N ASP A 111 -20.62 -14.54 12.01
CA ASP A 111 -21.64 -15.49 11.54
C ASP A 111 -22.31 -14.98 10.26
N ILE A 112 -21.48 -14.77 9.23
CA ILE A 112 -21.87 -14.31 7.90
C ILE A 112 -20.88 -14.81 6.85
N HIS A 113 -21.36 -15.02 5.63
CA HIS A 113 -20.50 -15.40 4.52
C HIS A 113 -19.41 -14.36 4.23
N GLY A 114 -18.23 -14.86 3.86
CA GLY A 114 -17.08 -14.02 3.51
C GLY A 114 -16.41 -13.35 4.70
N ALA A 115 -16.75 -13.73 5.93
CA ALA A 115 -15.97 -13.34 7.09
C ALA A 115 -14.57 -13.98 7.05
N PRO A 116 -13.52 -13.25 7.44
CA PRO A 116 -12.18 -13.79 7.51
C PRO A 116 -11.95 -14.58 8.81
N HIS A 117 -10.94 -15.44 8.79
CA HIS A 117 -10.50 -16.17 9.97
C HIS A 117 -9.58 -15.26 10.79
N THR A 118 -10.02 -14.90 12.00
CA THR A 118 -9.35 -13.93 12.87
C THR A 118 -8.80 -14.63 14.12
N VAL A 119 -7.58 -14.29 14.53
CA VAL A 119 -6.90 -14.89 15.68
C VAL A 119 -6.29 -13.81 16.56
N VAL A 120 -6.56 -13.89 17.87
CA VAL A 120 -5.90 -13.09 18.90
C VAL A 120 -4.70 -13.86 19.42
N LYS A 121 -3.50 -13.30 19.26
CA LYS A 121 -2.24 -13.85 19.73
C LYS A 121 -2.10 -13.59 21.23
N THR A 122 -2.23 -14.64 22.03
CA THR A 122 -2.29 -14.52 23.50
C THR A 122 -0.94 -14.65 24.18
N ALA A 123 0.00 -15.37 23.56
CA ALA A 123 1.28 -15.74 24.18
C ALA A 123 1.11 -16.34 25.60
N GLY A 124 0.02 -17.09 25.81
CA GLY A 124 -0.31 -17.72 27.10
C GLY A 124 -0.96 -16.80 28.14
N LYS A 125 -1.17 -15.52 27.83
CA LYS A 125 -1.94 -14.58 28.68
C LYS A 125 -3.42 -14.62 28.35
N SER A 126 -4.28 -14.24 29.28
CA SER A 126 -5.73 -14.14 29.03
C SER A 126 -6.10 -12.73 28.56
N PRO A 127 -6.62 -12.54 27.33
CA PRO A 127 -7.15 -11.25 26.91
C PRO A 127 -8.37 -10.86 27.75
N GLY A 128 -8.44 -9.58 28.13
CA GLY A 128 -9.63 -9.02 28.78
C GLY A 128 -10.80 -8.89 27.82
N ASP A 129 -11.98 -8.59 28.37
CA ASP A 129 -13.21 -8.45 27.58
C ASP A 129 -13.12 -7.34 26.53
N ALA A 130 -12.34 -6.28 26.81
CA ALA A 130 -12.08 -5.21 25.86
C ALA A 130 -11.37 -5.76 24.61
N SER A 131 -10.25 -6.46 24.77
CA SER A 131 -9.53 -7.09 23.66
C SER A 131 -10.38 -8.08 22.87
N LYS A 132 -11.19 -8.90 23.56
CA LYS A 132 -12.07 -9.87 22.89
C LYS A 132 -13.17 -9.19 22.08
N ARG A 133 -13.79 -8.14 22.61
CA ARG A 133 -14.80 -7.35 21.88
C ARG A 133 -14.17 -6.63 20.68
N GLU A 134 -12.97 -6.08 20.83
CA GLU A 134 -12.22 -5.47 19.73
C GLU A 134 -11.91 -6.50 18.63
N ALA A 135 -11.47 -7.71 19.00
CA ALA A 135 -11.24 -8.79 18.05
C ALA A 135 -12.53 -9.22 17.33
N ALA A 136 -13.65 -9.25 18.06
CA ALA A 136 -14.96 -9.54 17.47
C ALA A 136 -15.37 -8.49 16.43
N VAL A 137 -15.25 -7.20 16.77
CA VAL A 137 -15.50 -6.09 15.83
C VAL A 137 -14.61 -6.20 14.59
N PHE A 138 -13.33 -6.53 14.78
CA PHE A 138 -12.39 -6.72 13.67
C PHE A 138 -12.79 -7.85 12.72
N ALA A 139 -13.25 -8.99 13.26
CA ALA A 139 -13.76 -10.10 12.46
C ALA A 139 -15.03 -9.72 11.67
N ALA A 140 -15.86 -8.82 12.21
CA ALA A 140 -17.05 -8.31 11.55
C ALA A 140 -16.73 -7.35 10.39
N ILE A 141 -15.80 -6.39 10.59
CA ILE A 141 -15.47 -5.32 9.63
C ILE A 141 -15.09 -5.86 8.24
N PHE A 142 -14.21 -6.87 8.19
CA PHE A 142 -13.68 -7.39 6.93
C PHE A 142 -14.57 -8.47 6.30
N SER A 143 -15.75 -8.72 6.86
CA SER A 143 -16.74 -9.64 6.30
C SER A 143 -17.62 -8.96 5.24
N ARG A 144 -18.54 -9.72 4.62
CA ARG A 144 -19.56 -9.13 3.73
C ARG A 144 -20.51 -8.16 4.43
N ALA A 145 -20.56 -8.15 5.76
CA ALA A 145 -21.42 -7.23 6.51
C ALA A 145 -21.13 -5.77 6.16
N TRP A 146 -19.87 -5.40 5.91
CA TRP A 146 -19.51 -4.05 5.50
C TRP A 146 -20.06 -3.70 4.11
N ALA A 147 -19.81 -4.56 3.12
CA ALA A 147 -20.30 -4.35 1.76
C ALA A 147 -21.83 -4.30 1.70
N SER A 148 -22.51 -5.06 2.57
CA SER A 148 -23.96 -5.08 2.72
C SER A 148 -24.52 -3.96 3.61
N HIS A 149 -23.70 -3.04 4.10
CA HIS A 149 -24.12 -1.92 4.97
C HIS A 149 -24.89 -2.39 6.22
N LEU A 150 -24.54 -3.57 6.75
CA LEU A 150 -25.15 -4.08 7.96
C LEU A 150 -24.58 -3.32 9.17
N PRO A 151 -25.41 -2.77 10.07
CA PRO A 151 -24.92 -2.01 11.21
C PRO A 151 -24.21 -2.89 12.25
N ALA A 152 -24.58 -4.18 12.30
CA ALA A 152 -24.02 -5.16 13.21
C ALA A 152 -24.16 -6.58 12.66
N VAL A 153 -23.32 -7.49 13.16
CA VAL A 153 -23.39 -8.94 12.90
C VAL A 153 -23.04 -9.70 14.17
N ASP A 154 -23.53 -10.93 14.30
CA ASP A 154 -23.10 -11.79 15.40
C ASP A 154 -21.71 -12.36 15.10
N VAL A 155 -20.87 -12.46 16.12
CA VAL A 155 -19.52 -13.01 16.03
C VAL A 155 -19.38 -14.08 17.10
N TYR A 156 -18.66 -15.16 16.79
CA TYR A 156 -18.34 -16.16 17.79
C TYR A 156 -16.83 -16.31 17.99
N SER A 157 -16.47 -16.72 19.20
CA SER A 157 -15.13 -17.10 19.61
C SER A 157 -15.10 -18.57 20.00
N VAL A 158 -14.04 -19.28 19.59
CA VAL A 158 -13.75 -20.65 20.00
C VAL A 158 -12.26 -20.84 20.23
N ARG A 159 -11.89 -21.95 20.87
CA ARG A 159 -10.51 -22.36 21.06
C ARG A 159 -9.93 -23.02 19.79
N PRO A 160 -8.60 -23.00 19.61
CA PRO A 160 -7.93 -23.60 18.45
C PRO A 160 -8.31 -25.05 18.19
N GLU A 161 -8.45 -25.88 19.22
CA GLU A 161 -8.83 -27.29 19.14
C GLU A 161 -10.24 -27.52 18.57
N GLN A 162 -11.09 -26.49 18.56
CA GLN A 162 -12.44 -26.55 18.02
C GLN A 162 -12.49 -26.27 16.51
N VAL A 163 -11.39 -25.79 15.92
CA VAL A 163 -11.30 -25.41 14.51
C VAL A 163 -10.61 -26.52 13.71
N SER A 164 -11.32 -27.12 12.75
CA SER A 164 -10.80 -28.29 12.04
C SER A 164 -11.15 -28.29 10.55
N LYS A 165 -10.26 -28.88 9.74
CA LYS A 165 -10.51 -29.14 8.31
C LYS A 165 -11.24 -30.46 8.05
N ARG A 166 -11.38 -31.30 9.09
CA ARG A 166 -12.03 -32.61 8.96
C ARG A 166 -13.53 -32.43 8.96
N VAL A 167 -14.18 -33.06 7.99
CA VAL A 167 -15.61 -33.07 7.79
C VAL A 167 -16.13 -34.46 8.18
N PRO A 168 -17.28 -34.58 8.87
CA PRO A 168 -17.77 -35.89 9.33
C PRO A 168 -18.10 -36.85 8.18
N THR A 169 -18.51 -36.33 7.02
CA THR A 169 -18.98 -37.11 5.86
C THR A 169 -17.87 -37.54 4.90
N GLY A 170 -16.61 -37.21 5.19
CA GLY A 170 -15.47 -37.56 4.31
C GLY A 170 -15.36 -36.72 3.03
N GLU A 171 -16.27 -35.76 2.81
CA GLU A 171 -16.17 -34.79 1.71
C GLU A 171 -15.02 -33.79 1.93
N SER A 172 -14.53 -33.18 0.85
CA SER A 172 -13.50 -32.13 0.94
C SER A 172 -14.15 -30.77 1.13
N ILE A 173 -13.73 -30.01 2.15
CA ILE A 173 -14.10 -28.60 2.26
C ILE A 173 -13.19 -27.71 1.42
N GLY A 174 -13.78 -26.67 0.83
CA GLY A 174 -13.06 -25.71 0.02
C GLY A 174 -11.88 -25.05 0.74
N THR A 175 -10.93 -24.56 -0.04
CA THR A 175 -9.79 -23.78 0.44
C THR A 175 -10.27 -22.59 1.28
N GLY A 176 -9.69 -22.42 2.46
CA GLY A 176 -10.09 -21.36 3.40
C GLY A 176 -11.32 -21.63 4.26
N ALA A 177 -12.09 -22.71 4.04
CA ALA A 177 -13.20 -23.09 4.92
C ALA A 177 -12.73 -23.98 6.08
N PHE A 178 -13.35 -23.85 7.25
CA PHE A 178 -13.06 -24.67 8.44
C PHE A 178 -14.36 -25.00 9.18
N MET A 179 -14.43 -26.20 9.76
CA MET A 179 -15.50 -26.65 10.63
C MET A 179 -15.23 -26.24 12.07
N ILE A 180 -16.28 -25.81 12.77
CA ILE A 180 -16.23 -25.40 14.17
C ILE A 180 -17.05 -26.37 15.02
N TYR A 181 -16.41 -26.99 16.00
CA TYR A 181 -17.02 -28.01 16.87
C TYR A 181 -17.17 -27.51 18.31
N GLY A 182 -18.13 -28.05 19.04
CA GLY A 182 -18.36 -27.72 20.45
C GLY A 182 -19.05 -26.37 20.68
N GLU A 183 -18.98 -25.89 21.91
CA GLU A 183 -19.64 -24.67 22.35
C GLU A 183 -18.94 -23.40 21.83
N ARG A 184 -19.73 -22.35 21.57
CA ARG A 184 -19.26 -21.07 21.04
C ARG A 184 -19.54 -19.96 22.04
N GLU A 185 -18.54 -19.11 22.29
CA GLU A 185 -18.75 -17.85 23.00
C GLU A 185 -19.28 -16.81 22.01
N TRP A 186 -20.45 -16.22 22.27
CA TRP A 186 -21.13 -15.33 21.33
C TRP A 186 -21.03 -13.85 21.69
N TYR A 187 -20.69 -13.04 20.69
CA TYR A 187 -20.70 -11.58 20.71
C TYR A 187 -21.84 -11.11 19.82
N ARG A 188 -23.02 -10.95 20.43
CA ARG A 188 -24.25 -10.60 19.72
C ARG A 188 -24.28 -9.14 19.32
N LYS A 189 -24.83 -8.85 18.13
CA LYS A 189 -24.99 -7.50 17.58
C LYS A 189 -23.67 -6.71 17.63
N THR A 190 -22.57 -7.35 17.22
CA THR A 190 -21.25 -6.71 17.18
C THR A 190 -21.26 -5.61 16.11
N PRO A 191 -21.01 -4.34 16.47
CA PRO A 191 -21.07 -3.22 15.53
C PRO A 191 -19.86 -3.24 14.59
N LEU A 192 -20.02 -2.69 13.40
CA LEU A 192 -18.93 -2.49 12.44
C LEU A 192 -18.23 -1.14 12.67
N ASP A 193 -17.74 -0.92 13.90
CA ASP A 193 -17.01 0.30 14.25
C ASP A 193 -15.56 0.22 13.74
N PHE A 194 -15.18 1.14 12.85
CA PHE A 194 -13.92 1.06 12.12
C PHE A 194 -13.21 2.40 12.03
N SER A 195 -11.90 2.36 12.25
CA SER A 195 -11.00 3.49 12.10
C SER A 195 -9.69 3.08 11.42
N VAL A 196 -9.05 4.04 10.78
CA VAL A 196 -7.70 3.92 10.22
C VAL A 196 -6.76 4.79 11.04
N GLY A 197 -5.67 4.21 11.51
CA GLY A 197 -4.68 4.85 12.36
C GLY A 197 -3.34 5.01 11.67
N LEU A 198 -2.63 6.05 12.09
CA LEU A 198 -1.22 6.29 11.80
C LEU A 198 -0.43 6.09 13.09
N LYS A 199 0.53 5.18 13.11
CA LYS A 199 1.45 4.94 14.23
C LYS A 199 2.87 5.37 13.84
N LYS A 200 3.62 5.95 14.79
CA LYS A 200 5.04 6.27 14.61
C LYS A 200 5.89 5.14 15.19
N GLU A 201 6.78 4.57 14.40
CA GLU A 201 7.66 3.47 14.81
C GLU A 201 9.02 3.59 14.12
N GLY A 202 10.11 3.62 14.90
CA GLY A 202 11.48 3.67 14.37
C GLY A 202 11.76 4.86 13.43
N GLY A 203 11.12 6.01 13.66
CA GLY A 203 11.25 7.19 12.80
C GLY A 203 10.42 7.16 11.51
N SER A 204 9.71 6.06 11.24
CA SER A 204 8.77 5.93 10.13
C SER A 204 7.32 5.91 10.61
N TYR A 205 6.39 6.12 9.68
CA TYR A 205 4.96 5.99 9.95
C TYR A 205 4.40 4.70 9.36
N VAL A 206 3.52 4.05 10.12
CA VAL A 206 2.82 2.83 9.70
C VAL A 206 1.33 3.04 9.79
N VAL A 207 0.66 2.68 8.70
CA VAL A 207 -0.79 2.68 8.59
C VAL A 207 -1.32 1.33 9.04
N PHE A 208 -2.32 1.36 9.91
CA PHE A 208 -3.06 0.18 10.34
C PHE A 208 -4.53 0.55 10.51
N SER A 209 -5.38 -0.43 10.76
CA SER A 209 -6.81 -0.22 10.90
C SER A 209 -7.42 -1.21 11.86
N GLY A 210 -8.55 -0.86 12.47
CA GLY A 210 -9.26 -1.76 13.36
C GLY A 210 -10.43 -1.07 14.07
N PRO A 211 -10.92 -1.64 15.18
CA PRO A 211 -11.91 -1.02 16.03
C PRO A 211 -11.45 0.36 16.50
N SER A 212 -12.35 1.34 16.62
CA SER A 212 -11.96 2.71 16.93
C SER A 212 -11.28 2.84 18.29
N SER A 213 -11.69 2.05 19.29
CA SER A 213 -11.04 2.00 20.62
C SER A 213 -9.57 1.58 20.53
N ALA A 214 -9.30 0.49 19.81
CA ALA A 214 -7.95 -0.05 19.64
C ALA A 214 -7.06 0.88 18.81
N VAL A 215 -7.62 1.47 17.75
CA VAL A 215 -6.90 2.42 16.90
C VAL A 215 -6.54 3.68 17.68
N SER A 216 -7.47 4.22 18.48
CA SER A 216 -7.23 5.42 19.28
C SER A 216 -6.19 5.20 20.37
N ALA A 217 -6.11 3.99 20.93
CA ALA A 217 -5.09 3.63 21.93
C ALA A 217 -3.68 3.50 21.35
N ASN A 218 -3.56 3.15 20.05
CA ASN A 218 -2.28 2.77 19.43
C ASN A 218 -1.77 3.75 18.37
N ALA A 219 -2.61 4.68 17.90
CA ALA A 219 -2.28 5.63 16.85
C ALA A 219 -1.90 7.01 17.41
N VAL A 220 -1.00 7.70 16.71
CA VAL A 220 -0.73 9.12 16.96
C VAL A 220 -1.76 10.02 16.28
N PHE A 221 -2.44 9.50 15.25
CA PHE A 221 -3.53 10.17 14.55
C PHE A 221 -4.45 9.12 13.94
N SER A 222 -5.76 9.32 14.05
CA SER A 222 -6.77 8.35 13.57
C SER A 222 -7.92 9.05 12.88
N LEU A 223 -8.51 8.36 11.90
CA LEU A 223 -9.70 8.80 11.19
C LEU A 223 -10.75 7.71 11.25
N LYS A 224 -11.98 8.11 11.63
CA LYS A 224 -13.11 7.20 11.61
C LYS A 224 -13.61 7.01 10.18
N VAL A 225 -13.92 5.77 9.83
CA VAL A 225 -14.43 5.41 8.52
C VAL A 225 -15.78 4.75 8.71
N VAL A 226 -16.76 5.19 7.94
CA VAL A 226 -18.15 4.74 8.00
C VAL A 226 -18.59 4.21 6.63
N PHE A 227 -19.78 3.61 6.58
CA PHE A 227 -20.40 3.25 5.31
C PHE A 227 -20.66 4.49 4.47
N GLY A 228 -20.39 4.39 3.17
CA GLY A 228 -20.59 5.50 2.25
C GLY A 228 -20.58 5.03 0.80
N GLN A 229 -20.55 5.97 -0.14
CA GLN A 229 -20.55 5.67 -1.57
C GLN A 229 -19.17 5.75 -2.23
N GLY A 230 -18.14 6.16 -1.48
CA GLY A 230 -16.80 6.34 -2.01
C GLY A 230 -16.10 5.01 -2.29
N SER A 231 -15.36 4.94 -3.40
CA SER A 231 -14.50 3.80 -3.69
C SER A 231 -13.29 3.75 -2.75
N LYS A 232 -12.70 2.56 -2.58
CA LYS A 232 -11.43 2.39 -1.83
C LYS A 232 -10.34 3.35 -2.29
N GLY A 233 -10.20 3.55 -3.60
CA GLY A 233 -9.16 4.41 -4.16
C GLY A 233 -9.36 5.89 -3.83
N GLU A 234 -10.60 6.38 -3.93
CA GLU A 234 -10.93 7.78 -3.60
C GLU A 234 -10.77 8.04 -2.10
N VAL A 235 -11.31 7.15 -1.27
CA VAL A 235 -11.20 7.26 0.19
C VAL A 235 -9.75 7.16 0.65
N SER A 236 -8.95 6.28 0.05
CA SER A 236 -7.52 6.17 0.40
C SER A 236 -6.75 7.45 0.07
N LYS A 237 -7.08 8.14 -1.04
CA LYS A 237 -6.48 9.45 -1.36
C LYS A 237 -6.86 10.51 -0.34
N LYS A 238 -8.13 10.54 0.12
CA LYS A 238 -8.59 11.45 1.18
C LYS A 238 -7.86 11.20 2.50
N ILE A 239 -7.76 9.94 2.92
CA ILE A 239 -7.01 9.53 4.13
C ILE A 239 -5.53 9.90 3.99
N ALA A 240 -4.90 9.61 2.85
CA ALA A 240 -3.50 9.95 2.60
C ALA A 240 -3.24 11.45 2.72
N SER A 241 -4.15 12.29 2.21
CA SER A 241 -4.05 13.74 2.33
C SER A 241 -4.08 14.19 3.78
N ARG A 242 -5.02 13.68 4.58
CA ARG A 242 -5.15 13.98 6.01
C ARG A 242 -3.92 13.52 6.81
N PHE A 243 -3.42 12.32 6.54
CA PHE A 243 -2.21 11.80 7.19
C PHE A 243 -0.97 12.63 6.85
N ARG A 244 -0.80 13.06 5.59
CA ARG A 244 0.30 13.95 5.18
C ARG A 244 0.17 15.35 5.77
N ALA A 245 -1.05 15.86 5.94
CA ALA A 245 -1.29 17.13 6.61
C ALA A 245 -0.86 17.09 8.08
N PHE A 246 -1.14 15.99 8.78
CA PHE A 246 -0.73 15.80 10.18
C PHE A 246 0.77 15.52 10.33
N ALA A 247 1.30 14.56 9.59
CA ALA A 247 2.64 14.04 9.78
C ALA A 247 3.72 14.75 8.93
N GLY A 248 3.31 15.72 8.11
CA GLY A 248 4.16 16.45 7.16
C GLY A 248 4.44 15.69 5.87
N LYS A 249 5.05 16.36 4.89
CA LYS A 249 5.45 15.76 3.60
C LYS A 249 6.48 14.63 3.74
N GLU A 250 7.14 14.54 4.89
CA GLU A 250 8.13 13.50 5.19
C GLU A 250 7.49 12.15 5.55
N ALA A 251 6.21 12.15 5.91
CA ALA A 251 5.47 10.92 6.10
C ALA A 251 5.22 10.25 4.75
N GLN A 252 6.05 9.27 4.42
CA GLN A 252 5.94 8.44 3.21
C GLN A 252 4.76 7.47 3.31
N VAL A 253 3.56 8.02 3.44
CA VAL A 253 2.32 7.26 3.48
C VAL A 253 1.93 6.92 2.04
N SER A 254 2.04 5.63 1.69
CA SER A 254 1.58 5.10 0.41
C SER A 254 0.05 5.00 0.39
N VAL A 255 -0.55 5.36 -0.75
CA VAL A 255 -1.99 5.14 -0.97
C VAL A 255 -2.28 3.64 -1.00
N ASP A 256 -1.38 2.82 -1.53
CA ASP A 256 -1.56 1.36 -1.60
C ASP A 256 -1.57 0.71 -0.21
N ASP A 257 -0.74 1.21 0.71
CA ASP A 257 -0.74 0.73 2.09
C ASP A 257 -2.10 1.05 2.76
N ILE A 258 -2.68 2.23 2.50
CA ILE A 258 -4.03 2.59 2.98
C ILE A 258 -5.09 1.69 2.34
N VAL A 259 -5.07 1.50 1.02
CA VAL A 259 -6.04 0.62 0.32
C VAL A 259 -6.04 -0.78 0.93
N SER A 260 -4.87 -1.28 1.31
CA SER A 260 -4.69 -2.63 1.87
C SER A 260 -5.32 -2.82 3.25
N VAL A 261 -5.56 -1.74 3.99
CA VAL A 261 -6.16 -1.79 5.34
C VAL A 261 -7.65 -1.47 5.34
N LEU A 262 -8.24 -1.06 4.21
CA LEU A 262 -9.67 -0.75 4.11
C LEU A 262 -10.53 -2.01 3.82
N PRO A 263 -11.73 -2.15 4.43
CA PRO A 263 -12.66 -3.22 4.10
C PRO A 263 -13.26 -3.02 2.71
N SER A 264 -13.75 -4.10 2.10
CA SER A 264 -14.47 -4.04 0.81
C SER A 264 -15.83 -3.40 0.96
N GLY A 265 -16.23 -2.61 -0.04
CA GLY A 265 -17.52 -1.92 -0.07
C GLY A 265 -17.35 -0.42 -0.21
N GLY A 266 -18.47 0.28 -0.16
CA GLY A 266 -18.50 1.74 -0.17
C GLY A 266 -18.08 2.30 1.19
N LEU A 267 -17.31 3.38 1.15
CA LEU A 267 -16.61 3.94 2.30
C LEU A 267 -16.77 5.46 2.33
N GLU A 268 -16.79 6.03 3.53
CA GLU A 268 -16.72 7.46 3.75
C GLU A 268 -15.86 7.75 4.98
N VAL A 269 -15.04 8.80 4.91
CA VAL A 269 -14.21 9.24 6.04
C VAL A 269 -15.00 10.28 6.81
N GLN A 270 -15.20 10.04 8.10
CA GLN A 270 -15.84 11.00 8.98
C GLN A 270 -14.77 11.95 9.53
N GLY A 271 -14.77 13.20 9.04
CA GLY A 271 -13.85 14.26 9.45
C GLY A 271 -13.32 15.12 8.32
#